data_AF-A0A957YND3-F1
#
_entry.id   AF-A0A957YND3-F1
#
_cell.length_a   1.000
_cell.length_b   1.000
_cell.length_c   1.000
_cell.angle_alpha   90.00
_cell.angle_beta   90.00
_cell.angle_gamma   90.00
#
_symmetry.space_group_name_H-M   'P 1'
#
loop_
_entity.id
_entity.type
_entity.pdbx_description
1 polymer ?
#
loop_
_entity_poly.entity_id
_entity_poly.type
_entity_poly.pdbx_seq_one_letter_code
_entity_poly.pdbx_strand_id
1 'polypeptide(L)'
;KATAYIGDEKLETSFSSSKDLQAVVPPDTLAPGRHAVTVVNEDDQEFTVADAYTAYTADSDDLFAYDYEMWSLPATLHTGQSVQVGLHVRRQVGNTVLTDVEVDFYINVPYNEDAYIGRAMVPLLLPADDSNSEDVIWTPPSAGSYTIYAVLDPRNLVPEVDEANNLIRRTITVLPTKVDMQAPVINRLSINNDTATTQSTAISVTVEASDKSTIIRAIYLVEYEYIRGADQWVPVQWSDWLTYTETPAQYAWNLLPSPGIKYIQAWAADERGNAMSTPALASVNYVPVDEDWVDGGEVRLYRYTMQNGDRLSAFLFPTQGDPDLYVWPPDYELRDPWITNLSSGVDEVGFIAPAEGPYQIEISGFTGASYRTAVELRTLDYRSLDTSKSNIDPDKDIRPEPFIPVFDMPAVEYRLSSTLPPREIEYPYTPTQIFLPHLMYTELWLAAATPTAATPPPADVAEAESAAMYSIFLPWTSR
;
A
#
# COMPACT_ATOMS: atom_id res chain seq x y z
N LYS A 1 -7.92 14.77 20.50
CA LYS A 1 -8.70 15.20 19.32
C LYS A 1 -7.80 16.10 18.50
N ALA A 2 -7.56 15.76 17.26
CA ALA A 2 -6.90 16.66 16.32
C ALA A 2 -7.94 17.03 15.26
N THR A 3 -7.68 18.10 14.52
CA THR A 3 -8.49 18.50 13.37
C THR A 3 -7.52 18.79 12.23
N ALA A 4 -7.83 18.30 11.04
CA ALA A 4 -7.06 18.57 9.85
C ALA A 4 -7.74 19.65 9.01
N TYR A 5 -6.93 20.42 8.28
CA TYR A 5 -7.35 21.48 7.39
C TYR A 5 -6.60 21.40 6.08
N ILE A 6 -7.28 21.73 4.98
CA ILE A 6 -6.66 22.04 3.70
C ILE A 6 -7.01 23.48 3.34
N GLY A 7 -6.01 24.36 3.35
CA GLY A 7 -6.27 25.81 3.33
C GLY A 7 -7.12 26.22 4.54
N ASP A 8 -8.28 26.83 4.28
CA ASP A 8 -9.27 27.20 5.30
C ASP A 8 -10.35 26.11 5.52
N GLU A 9 -10.36 25.05 4.69
CA GLU A 9 -11.36 23.99 4.76
C GLU A 9 -11.07 23.06 5.92
N LYS A 10 -12.03 22.93 6.83
CA LYS A 10 -11.94 22.03 7.98
C LYS A 10 -12.39 20.62 7.57
N LEU A 11 -11.52 19.64 7.77
CA LEU A 11 -11.80 18.25 7.45
C LEU A 11 -12.48 17.53 8.63
N GLU A 12 -13.32 16.56 8.30
CA GLU A 12 -13.75 15.57 9.28
C GLU A 12 -12.58 14.65 9.59
N THR A 13 -12.34 14.38 10.88
CA THR A 13 -11.18 13.59 11.30
C THR A 13 -11.54 12.53 12.32
N SER A 14 -10.99 11.34 12.14
CA SER A 14 -11.07 10.21 13.06
C SER A 14 -9.67 9.71 13.38
N PHE A 15 -9.48 9.12 14.56
CA PHE A 15 -8.22 8.48 14.90
C PHE A 15 -8.34 6.98 14.61
N SER A 16 -7.48 6.46 13.73
CA SER A 16 -7.33 5.01 13.53
C SER A 16 -6.37 4.39 14.54
N SER A 17 -5.56 5.22 15.21
CA SER A 17 -4.77 4.82 16.39
C SER A 17 -4.46 6.02 17.29
N SER A 18 -3.74 5.83 18.40
CA SER A 18 -3.23 6.96 19.21
C SER A 18 -2.26 7.89 18.46
N LYS A 19 -1.78 7.45 17.29
CA LYS A 19 -0.79 8.15 16.46
C LYS A 19 -1.33 8.46 15.06
N ASP A 20 -2.35 7.77 14.59
CA ASP A 20 -2.77 7.88 13.20
C ASP A 20 -4.09 8.64 13.12
N LEU A 21 -4.05 9.80 12.46
CA LEU A 21 -5.21 10.63 12.16
C LEU A 21 -5.62 10.39 10.72
N GLN A 22 -6.87 9.98 10.53
CA GLN A 22 -7.53 9.95 9.24
C GLN A 22 -8.34 11.23 9.07
N ALA A 23 -8.24 11.84 7.90
CA ALA A 23 -9.01 13.02 7.54
C ALA A 23 -9.77 12.78 6.23
N VAL A 24 -11.04 13.20 6.20
CA VAL A 24 -11.92 13.08 5.03
C VAL A 24 -11.96 14.40 4.29
N VAL A 25 -11.57 14.35 3.01
CA VAL A 25 -11.68 15.49 2.10
C VAL A 25 -13.02 15.43 1.38
N PRO A 26 -13.88 16.46 1.52
CA PRO A 26 -15.13 16.51 0.78
C PRO A 26 -14.84 16.70 -0.73
N PRO A 27 -15.58 16.02 -1.62
CA PRO A 27 -15.37 16.13 -3.05
C PRO A 27 -15.64 17.53 -3.56
N ASP A 28 -14.98 17.90 -4.66
CA ASP A 28 -15.18 19.16 -5.40
C ASP A 28 -15.00 20.46 -4.58
N THR A 29 -14.42 20.38 -3.38
CA THR A 29 -14.15 21.54 -2.53
C THR A 29 -12.80 22.21 -2.81
N LEU A 30 -11.88 21.49 -3.45
CA LEU A 30 -10.51 21.93 -3.66
C LEU A 30 -10.23 22.17 -5.15
N ALA A 31 -9.52 23.26 -5.43
CA ALA A 31 -8.98 23.49 -6.77
C ALA A 31 -7.94 22.40 -7.12
N PRO A 32 -7.81 22.00 -8.40
CA PRO A 32 -6.79 21.03 -8.80
C PRO A 32 -5.38 21.52 -8.47
N GLY A 33 -4.50 20.60 -8.08
CA GLY A 33 -3.13 20.87 -7.69
C GLY A 33 -2.80 20.44 -6.27
N ARG A 34 -1.57 20.76 -5.86
CA ARG A 34 -1.05 20.43 -4.53
C ARG A 34 -1.53 21.42 -3.47
N HIS A 35 -1.83 20.88 -2.31
CA HIS A 35 -2.31 21.61 -1.15
C HIS A 35 -1.52 21.22 0.10
N ALA A 36 -1.32 22.20 0.96
CA ALA A 36 -0.78 21.95 2.29
C ALA A 36 -1.88 21.39 3.20
N VAL A 37 -1.52 20.40 4.01
CA VAL A 37 -2.39 19.88 5.08
C VAL A 37 -1.88 20.42 6.41
N THR A 38 -2.78 21.05 7.18
CA THR A 38 -2.49 21.53 8.53
C THR A 38 -3.24 20.70 9.54
N VAL A 39 -2.53 20.15 10.54
CA VAL A 39 -3.15 19.46 11.66
C VAL A 39 -3.06 20.34 12.90
N VAL A 40 -4.19 20.56 13.55
CA VAL A 40 -4.32 21.32 14.80
C VAL A 40 -4.69 20.37 15.93
N ASN A 41 -3.89 20.33 16.98
CA ASN A 41 -4.08 19.47 18.15
C ASN A 41 -5.00 20.12 19.22
N GLU A 42 -5.39 19.36 20.25
CA GLU A 42 -6.22 19.88 21.37
C GLU A 42 -5.55 21.01 22.16
N ASP A 43 -4.21 21.07 22.11
CA ASP A 43 -3.42 22.11 22.77
C ASP A 43 -3.13 23.31 21.87
N ASP A 44 -3.87 23.44 20.76
CA ASP A 44 -3.74 24.47 19.73
C ASP A 44 -2.35 24.51 19.04
N GLN A 45 -1.58 23.43 19.15
CA GLN A 45 -0.36 23.27 18.34
C GLN A 45 -0.73 22.90 16.91
N GLU A 46 -0.14 23.61 15.95
CA GLU A 46 -0.36 23.40 14.53
C GLU A 46 0.90 22.83 13.87
N PHE A 47 0.70 21.87 12.97
CA PHE A 47 1.74 21.33 12.11
C PHE A 47 1.25 21.33 10.66
N THR A 48 1.98 22.02 9.78
CA THR A 48 1.65 22.10 8.36
C THR A 48 2.68 21.33 7.55
N VAL A 49 2.20 20.42 6.71
CA VAL A 49 2.99 19.75 5.69
C VAL A 49 2.61 20.37 4.35
N ALA A 50 3.58 21.00 3.69
CA ALA A 50 3.40 21.50 2.33
C ALA A 50 3.21 20.33 1.36
N ASP A 51 2.38 20.53 0.33
CA ASP A 51 2.19 19.57 -0.77
C ASP A 51 1.79 18.15 -0.29
N ALA A 52 1.05 18.06 0.82
CA ALA A 52 0.66 16.79 1.45
C ALA A 52 -0.60 16.15 0.86
N TYR A 53 -1.33 16.90 0.05
CA TYR A 53 -2.52 16.42 -0.66
C TYR A 53 -2.54 16.99 -2.07
N THR A 54 -2.82 16.16 -3.07
CA THR A 54 -3.03 16.61 -4.45
C THR A 54 -4.49 16.39 -4.81
N ALA A 55 -5.16 17.47 -5.21
CA ALA A 55 -6.51 17.41 -5.74
C ALA A 55 -6.45 17.27 -7.26
N TYR A 56 -7.23 16.33 -7.80
CA TYR A 56 -7.27 16.04 -9.24
C TYR A 56 -8.65 16.40 -9.80
N THR A 57 -8.72 16.74 -11.09
CA THR A 57 -9.97 16.60 -11.85
C THR A 57 -9.98 15.27 -12.59
N ALA A 58 -11.17 14.74 -12.88
CA ALA A 58 -11.33 13.46 -13.58
C ALA A 58 -10.70 13.44 -15.00
N ASP A 59 -10.45 14.60 -15.60
CA ASP A 59 -9.84 14.75 -16.93
C ASP A 59 -8.36 15.11 -16.92
N SER A 60 -7.76 15.35 -15.75
CA SER A 60 -6.33 15.61 -15.65
C SER A 60 -5.52 14.33 -15.60
N ASP A 61 -4.26 14.40 -16.03
CA ASP A 61 -3.27 13.34 -15.85
C ASP A 61 -2.36 13.63 -14.66
N ASP A 62 -1.83 12.58 -14.04
CA ASP A 62 -0.74 12.66 -13.08
C ASP A 62 0.00 11.33 -13.09
N LEU A 63 1.18 11.33 -13.70
CA LEU A 63 2.10 10.21 -13.74
C LEU A 63 3.00 10.29 -12.51
N PHE A 64 3.24 9.17 -11.87
CA PHE A 64 4.16 9.13 -10.74
C PHE A 64 4.70 7.72 -10.55
N ALA A 65 5.70 7.61 -9.70
CA ALA A 65 6.13 6.32 -9.17
C ALA A 65 6.84 6.53 -7.84
N TYR A 66 6.85 5.49 -7.02
CA TYR A 66 7.59 5.48 -5.77
C TYR A 66 9.04 5.02 -5.97
N ASP A 67 9.93 5.38 -5.05
CA ASP A 67 11.34 4.97 -5.12
C ASP A 67 11.54 3.45 -5.03
N TYR A 68 10.66 2.75 -4.32
CA TYR A 68 10.65 1.29 -4.20
C TYR A 68 10.12 0.57 -5.45
N GLU A 69 9.49 1.30 -6.37
CA GLU A 69 8.92 0.78 -7.64
C GLU A 69 9.92 0.72 -8.79
N MET A 70 11.06 1.40 -8.65
CA MET A 70 12.17 1.22 -9.56
C MET A 70 12.82 -0.14 -9.32
N TRP A 71 12.97 -0.97 -10.35
CA TRP A 71 13.41 -2.35 -10.20
C TRP A 71 14.65 -2.67 -11.03
N SER A 72 15.33 -3.76 -10.67
CA SER A 72 16.43 -4.31 -11.46
C SER A 72 16.37 -5.83 -11.57
N LEU A 73 16.80 -6.37 -12.71
CA LEU A 73 16.93 -7.82 -12.93
C LEU A 73 18.34 -8.19 -13.41
N PRO A 74 19.14 -8.90 -12.59
CA PRO A 74 18.85 -9.36 -11.22
C PRO A 74 18.70 -8.22 -10.19
N ALA A 75 18.06 -8.52 -9.05
CA ALA A 75 17.90 -7.58 -7.93
C ALA A 75 19.23 -7.32 -7.19
N THR A 76 20.16 -8.28 -7.25
CA THR A 76 21.53 -8.09 -6.76
C THR A 76 22.45 -7.79 -7.93
N LEU A 77 23.11 -6.64 -7.88
CA LEU A 77 23.93 -6.15 -8.97
C LEU A 77 25.40 -6.50 -8.72
N HIS A 78 26.08 -6.98 -9.76
CA HIS A 78 27.52 -7.22 -9.71
C HIS A 78 28.26 -6.38 -10.74
N THR A 79 29.48 -6.00 -10.40
CA THR A 79 30.38 -5.28 -11.31
C THR A 79 30.53 -6.03 -12.64
N GLY A 80 30.41 -5.31 -13.75
CA GLY A 80 30.57 -5.85 -15.10
C GLY A 80 29.45 -6.77 -15.58
N GLN A 81 28.41 -7.02 -14.76
CA GLN A 81 27.24 -7.79 -15.16
C GLN A 81 26.17 -6.86 -15.72
N SER A 82 25.69 -7.12 -16.93
CA SER A 82 24.51 -6.42 -17.47
C SER A 82 23.28 -6.70 -16.61
N VAL A 83 22.58 -5.65 -16.25
CA VAL A 83 21.35 -5.64 -15.45
C VAL A 83 20.28 -4.90 -16.23
N GLN A 84 19.06 -5.43 -16.22
CA GLN A 84 17.88 -4.73 -16.71
C GLN A 84 17.38 -3.80 -15.61
N VAL A 85 17.04 -2.56 -15.96
CA VAL A 85 16.49 -1.57 -15.05
C VAL A 85 15.18 -1.07 -15.65
N GLY A 86 14.16 -0.91 -14.81
CA GLY A 86 12.88 -0.36 -15.21
C GLY A 86 12.16 0.29 -14.03
N LEU A 87 10.96 0.80 -14.29
CA LEU A 87 10.13 1.49 -13.33
C LEU A 87 8.69 1.02 -13.46
N HIS A 88 8.04 0.73 -12.33
CA HIS A 88 6.59 0.60 -12.30
C HIS A 88 6.00 2.02 -12.24
N VAL A 89 5.30 2.40 -13.30
CA VAL A 89 4.74 3.75 -13.50
C VAL A 89 3.26 3.71 -13.18
N ARG A 90 2.79 4.70 -12.41
CA ARG A 90 1.41 4.87 -12.04
C ARG A 90 0.82 6.08 -12.72
N ARG A 91 -0.50 6.05 -12.91
CA ARG A 91 -1.30 7.17 -13.35
C ARG A 91 -2.51 7.33 -12.45
N GLN A 92 -2.59 8.43 -11.71
CA GLN A 92 -3.63 8.60 -10.69
C GLN A 92 -5.04 8.78 -11.28
N VAL A 93 -5.14 9.55 -12.37
CA VAL A 93 -6.39 9.96 -13.03
C VAL A 93 -6.17 10.12 -14.55
N GLY A 94 -7.25 10.34 -15.30
CA GLY A 94 -7.21 10.66 -16.72
C GLY A 94 -8.49 10.25 -17.45
N ASN A 95 -8.61 10.60 -18.74
CA ASN A 95 -9.80 10.26 -19.53
C ASN A 95 -9.49 9.63 -20.90
N THR A 96 -8.22 9.60 -21.31
CA THR A 96 -7.76 8.96 -22.55
C THR A 96 -6.70 7.91 -22.27
N VAL A 97 -6.56 6.95 -23.16
CA VAL A 97 -5.44 6.01 -23.12
C VAL A 97 -4.14 6.73 -23.47
N LEU A 98 -3.09 6.54 -22.65
CA LEU A 98 -1.74 6.96 -22.99
C LEU A 98 -0.98 5.79 -23.61
N THR A 99 -0.14 6.09 -24.60
CA THR A 99 0.73 5.12 -25.27
C THR A 99 2.13 5.67 -25.38
N ASP A 100 3.12 4.80 -25.26
CA ASP A 100 4.55 5.12 -25.36
C ASP A 100 4.98 6.26 -24.41
N VAL A 101 4.52 6.21 -23.14
CA VAL A 101 4.98 7.15 -22.11
C VAL A 101 6.48 6.93 -21.87
N GLU A 102 7.27 7.98 -22.00
CA GLU A 102 8.73 7.87 -21.98
C GLU A 102 9.27 7.91 -20.54
N VAL A 103 10.27 7.08 -20.25
CA VAL A 103 11.02 7.10 -18.99
C VAL A 103 12.52 7.14 -19.26
N ASP A 104 13.18 8.23 -18.89
CA ASP A 104 14.64 8.37 -19.04
C ASP A 104 15.37 7.95 -17.76
N PHE A 105 16.36 7.07 -17.89
CA PHE A 105 17.17 6.58 -16.78
C PHE A 105 18.58 7.17 -16.77
N TYR A 106 19.05 7.53 -15.58
CA TYR A 106 20.38 8.10 -15.34
C TYR A 106 21.05 7.47 -14.12
N ILE A 107 22.38 7.58 -14.07
CA ILE A 107 23.20 7.15 -12.93
C ILE A 107 23.86 8.35 -12.26
N ASN A 108 23.66 8.48 -10.96
CA ASN A 108 24.17 9.48 -10.02
C ASN A 108 23.72 10.93 -10.26
N VAL A 109 23.43 11.33 -11.50
CA VAL A 109 23.03 12.70 -11.85
C VAL A 109 21.90 12.65 -12.90
N PRO A 110 20.67 13.14 -12.59
CA PRO A 110 19.59 13.20 -13.57
C PRO A 110 19.84 14.31 -14.61
N TYR A 111 19.21 14.20 -15.79
CA TYR A 111 19.29 15.19 -16.88
C TYR A 111 20.70 15.47 -17.43
N ASN A 112 21.62 14.53 -17.23
CA ASN A 112 23.01 14.65 -17.68
C ASN A 112 23.34 13.58 -18.73
N GLU A 113 23.88 14.00 -19.88
CA GLU A 113 24.18 13.10 -21.00
C GLU A 113 25.25 12.04 -20.64
N ASP A 114 26.24 12.37 -19.81
CA ASP A 114 27.28 11.42 -19.38
C ASP A 114 26.74 10.38 -18.38
N ALA A 115 25.64 10.70 -17.70
CA ALA A 115 24.97 9.85 -16.73
C ALA A 115 23.83 9.01 -17.33
N TYR A 116 23.39 9.34 -18.55
CA TYR A 116 22.24 8.72 -19.20
C TYR A 116 22.54 7.26 -19.57
N ILE A 117 21.66 6.34 -19.15
CA ILE A 117 21.81 4.90 -19.41
C ILE A 117 20.78 4.35 -20.41
N GLY A 118 19.69 5.06 -20.66
CA GLY A 118 18.72 4.68 -21.68
C GLY A 118 17.32 5.25 -21.43
N ARG A 119 16.45 4.99 -22.39
CA ARG A 119 15.03 5.29 -22.34
C ARG A 119 14.23 4.02 -22.42
N ALA A 120 13.25 3.89 -21.54
CA ALA A 120 12.20 2.90 -21.65
C ALA A 120 10.88 3.57 -22.08
N MET A 121 9.96 2.74 -22.56
CA MET A 121 8.58 3.15 -22.84
C MET A 121 7.62 2.40 -21.93
N VAL A 122 6.51 3.02 -21.56
CA VAL A 122 5.30 2.33 -21.09
C VAL A 122 4.36 2.24 -22.30
N PRO A 123 4.21 1.07 -22.95
CA PRO A 123 3.50 0.98 -24.22
C PRO A 123 2.01 1.35 -24.14
N LEU A 124 1.38 1.07 -23.00
CA LEU A 124 -0.03 1.30 -22.75
C LEU A 124 -0.23 1.63 -21.27
N LEU A 125 -0.95 2.71 -20.99
CA LEU A 125 -1.37 3.10 -19.64
C LEU A 125 -2.81 3.64 -19.71
N LEU A 126 -3.75 2.92 -19.11
CA LEU A 126 -5.16 3.32 -19.08
C LEU A 126 -5.38 4.43 -18.03
N PRO A 127 -6.54 5.09 -17.99
CA PRO A 127 -6.90 5.96 -16.87
C PRO A 127 -6.91 5.20 -15.54
N ALA A 128 -6.39 5.81 -14.47
CA ALA A 128 -6.34 5.21 -13.13
C ALA A 128 -5.71 3.81 -13.15
N ASP A 129 -4.53 3.70 -13.79
CA ASP A 129 -3.86 2.43 -14.09
C ASP A 129 -2.39 2.50 -13.70
N ASP A 130 -1.75 1.34 -13.63
CA ASP A 130 -0.32 1.23 -13.44
C ASP A 130 0.29 0.17 -14.35
N SER A 131 1.54 0.38 -14.75
CA SER A 131 2.22 -0.50 -15.70
C SER A 131 3.73 -0.38 -15.60
N ASN A 132 4.43 -1.47 -15.86
CA ASN A 132 5.88 -1.43 -15.95
C ASN A 132 6.33 -0.78 -17.25
N SER A 133 7.39 0.03 -17.15
CA SER A 133 8.19 0.37 -18.31
C SER A 133 8.84 -0.88 -18.92
N GLU A 134 9.19 -0.80 -20.19
CA GLU A 134 10.24 -1.63 -20.77
C GLU A 134 11.57 -1.49 -19.99
N ASP A 135 12.54 -2.36 -20.27
CA ASP A 135 13.85 -2.30 -19.61
C ASP A 135 14.91 -1.52 -20.39
N VAL A 136 15.78 -0.87 -19.64
CA VAL A 136 17.09 -0.40 -20.12
C VAL A 136 18.18 -1.31 -19.59
N ILE A 137 19.21 -1.54 -20.41
CA ILE A 137 20.37 -2.35 -20.00
C ILE A 137 21.46 -1.45 -19.48
N TRP A 138 21.84 -1.65 -18.22
CA TRP A 138 22.99 -0.99 -17.61
C TRP A 138 24.05 -2.02 -17.21
N THR A 139 25.33 -1.66 -17.28
CA THR A 139 26.44 -2.50 -16.78
C THR A 139 27.28 -1.67 -15.83
N PRO A 140 27.22 -1.92 -14.51
CA PRO A 140 27.94 -1.12 -13.55
C PRO A 140 29.46 -1.34 -13.69
N PRO A 141 30.24 -0.26 -13.83
CA PRO A 141 31.67 -0.37 -14.13
C PRO A 141 32.51 -0.80 -12.92
N SER A 142 32.03 -0.53 -11.69
CA SER A 142 32.72 -0.87 -10.44
C SER A 142 31.72 -1.17 -9.32
N ALA A 143 32.18 -1.91 -8.32
CA ALA A 143 31.42 -2.11 -7.08
C ALA A 143 31.32 -0.79 -6.30
N GLY A 144 30.23 -0.60 -5.58
CA GLY A 144 29.96 0.62 -4.81
C GLY A 144 28.48 0.98 -4.78
N SER A 145 28.18 2.13 -4.19
CA SER A 145 26.84 2.69 -4.19
C SER A 145 26.64 3.57 -5.42
N TYR A 146 25.47 3.43 -6.05
CA TYR A 146 25.02 4.28 -7.14
C TYR A 146 23.61 4.78 -6.82
N THR A 147 23.26 5.95 -7.33
CA THR A 147 21.87 6.41 -7.33
C THR A 147 21.34 6.29 -8.76
N ILE A 148 20.30 5.50 -8.99
CA ILE A 148 19.58 5.52 -10.26
C ILE A 148 18.52 6.61 -10.17
N TYR A 149 18.39 7.40 -11.23
CA TYR A 149 17.29 8.32 -11.43
C TYR A 149 16.43 7.84 -12.59
N ALA A 150 15.12 7.94 -12.46
CA ALA A 150 14.17 7.80 -13.55
C ALA A 150 13.38 9.10 -13.67
N VAL A 151 13.24 9.60 -14.89
CA VAL A 151 12.46 10.80 -15.22
C VAL A 151 11.29 10.36 -16.08
N LEU A 152 10.09 10.44 -15.54
CA LEU A 152 8.84 10.25 -16.27
C LEU A 152 8.60 11.43 -17.20
N ASP A 153 8.06 11.14 -18.38
CA ASP A 153 7.76 12.10 -19.44
C ASP A 153 8.80 13.24 -19.57
N PRO A 154 10.08 12.92 -19.83
CA PRO A 154 11.18 13.90 -19.85
C PRO A 154 11.03 14.98 -20.94
N ARG A 155 10.06 14.84 -21.84
CA ARG A 155 9.72 15.81 -22.90
C ARG A 155 8.46 16.62 -22.59
N ASN A 156 7.80 16.36 -21.45
CA ASN A 156 6.60 17.06 -20.99
C ASN A 156 5.48 17.03 -22.05
N LEU A 157 5.25 15.86 -22.65
CA LEU A 157 4.22 15.63 -23.67
C LEU A 157 2.83 15.34 -23.07
N VAL A 158 2.78 14.81 -21.85
CA VAL A 158 1.58 14.59 -21.05
C VAL A 158 1.42 15.79 -20.11
N PRO A 159 0.34 16.57 -20.22
CA PRO A 159 0.08 17.65 -19.27
C PRO A 159 -0.39 17.08 -17.93
N GLU A 160 0.36 17.31 -16.85
CA GLU A 160 0.09 16.71 -15.54
C GLU A 160 -0.29 17.73 -14.45
N VAL A 161 -0.98 17.27 -13.40
CA VAL A 161 -1.31 18.10 -12.24
C VAL A 161 -0.07 18.41 -11.41
N ASP A 162 0.81 17.42 -11.19
CA ASP A 162 2.06 17.60 -10.44
C ASP A 162 3.31 17.11 -11.19
N GLU A 163 3.84 17.94 -12.09
CA GLU A 163 5.10 17.68 -12.80
C GLU A 163 6.34 17.47 -11.88
N ALA A 164 6.26 17.77 -10.57
CA ALA A 164 7.40 17.63 -9.67
C ALA A 164 7.60 16.20 -9.15
N ASN A 165 6.57 15.34 -9.23
CA ASN A 165 6.63 13.95 -8.78
C ASN A 165 7.25 13.01 -9.87
N ASN A 166 7.55 13.55 -11.05
CA ASN A 166 8.12 12.82 -12.19
C ASN A 166 9.60 12.44 -12.05
N LEU A 167 10.31 12.92 -11.01
CA LEU A 167 11.71 12.56 -10.74
C LEU A 167 11.82 11.52 -9.62
N ILE A 168 12.01 10.26 -10.01
CA ILE A 168 12.22 9.15 -9.08
C ILE A 168 13.71 8.91 -8.90
N ARG A 169 14.13 8.65 -7.66
CA ARG A 169 15.52 8.33 -7.32
C ARG A 169 15.59 7.13 -6.41
N ARG A 170 16.58 6.26 -6.65
CA ARG A 170 16.82 5.09 -5.82
C ARG A 170 18.29 4.83 -5.62
N THR A 171 18.72 4.58 -4.39
CA THR A 171 20.09 4.16 -4.09
C THR A 171 20.21 2.64 -4.12
N ILE A 172 21.18 2.15 -4.89
CA ILE A 172 21.49 0.74 -5.08
C ILE A 172 22.95 0.45 -4.71
N THR A 173 23.23 -0.80 -4.34
CA THR A 173 24.59 -1.27 -4.10
C THR A 173 25.00 -2.31 -5.13
N VAL A 174 26.09 -2.04 -5.83
CA VAL A 174 26.76 -2.97 -6.74
C VAL A 174 27.85 -3.70 -5.97
N LEU A 175 27.76 -5.02 -5.97
CA LEU A 175 28.74 -5.90 -5.35
C LEU A 175 29.90 -6.20 -6.32
N PRO A 176 31.07 -6.58 -5.81
CA PRO A 176 32.09 -7.21 -6.63
C PRO A 176 31.55 -8.51 -7.26
N THR A 177 32.00 -8.86 -8.45
CA THR A 177 31.76 -10.17 -9.05
C THR A 177 32.31 -11.26 -8.11
N LYS A 178 31.44 -12.18 -7.65
CA LYS A 178 31.81 -13.29 -6.76
C LYS A 178 31.54 -14.63 -7.43
N VAL A 179 32.01 -15.72 -6.81
CA VAL A 179 31.77 -17.10 -7.26
C VAL A 179 30.29 -17.49 -7.14
N ASP A 180 29.58 -16.93 -6.16
CA ASP A 180 28.15 -17.13 -5.97
C ASP A 180 27.37 -15.84 -6.18
N MET A 181 26.35 -15.95 -7.03
CA MET A 181 25.41 -14.90 -7.43
C MET A 181 23.96 -15.40 -7.36
N GLN A 182 23.73 -16.60 -6.81
CA GLN A 182 22.38 -17.15 -6.67
C GLN A 182 21.73 -16.55 -5.44
N ALA A 183 20.53 -16.00 -5.62
CA ALA A 183 19.72 -15.55 -4.50
C ALA A 183 19.11 -16.74 -3.74
N PRO A 184 18.87 -16.59 -2.42
CA PRO A 184 18.07 -17.55 -1.67
C PRO A 184 16.62 -17.56 -2.14
N VAL A 185 15.85 -18.53 -1.65
CA VAL A 185 14.40 -18.62 -1.88
C VAL A 185 13.67 -18.76 -0.55
N ILE A 186 12.52 -18.08 -0.40
CA ILE A 186 11.56 -18.37 0.65
C ILE A 186 10.64 -19.48 0.14
N ASN A 187 10.67 -20.62 0.80
CA ASN A 187 9.84 -21.79 0.48
C ASN A 187 8.45 -21.68 1.10
N ARG A 188 8.33 -21.00 2.25
CA ARG A 188 7.06 -20.76 2.95
C ARG A 188 7.10 -19.47 3.76
N LEU A 189 6.04 -18.69 3.65
CA LEU A 189 5.75 -17.50 4.46
C LEU A 189 4.33 -17.68 5.02
N SER A 190 4.16 -17.54 6.33
CA SER A 190 2.84 -17.66 6.96
C SER A 190 2.68 -16.70 8.13
N ILE A 191 1.46 -16.20 8.34
CA ILE A 191 1.09 -15.36 9.48
C ILE A 191 0.28 -16.20 10.46
N ASN A 192 0.70 -16.22 11.74
CA ASN A 192 0.00 -16.94 12.82
C ASN A 192 -0.36 -18.40 12.45
N ASN A 193 0.55 -19.09 11.76
CA ASN A 193 0.35 -20.45 11.21
C ASN A 193 -0.82 -20.56 10.22
N ASP A 194 -0.85 -19.68 9.22
CA ASP A 194 -1.88 -19.65 8.16
C ASP A 194 -3.30 -19.40 8.70
N THR A 195 -3.44 -18.63 9.79
CA THR A 195 -4.77 -18.22 10.24
C THR A 195 -5.39 -17.27 9.21
N ALA A 196 -6.67 -17.47 8.89
CA ALA A 196 -7.38 -16.55 8.00
C ALA A 196 -7.73 -15.22 8.70
N THR A 197 -7.82 -15.21 10.04
CA THR A 197 -8.25 -14.04 10.81
C THR A 197 -7.47 -13.93 12.12
N THR A 198 -7.16 -12.69 12.51
CA THR A 198 -6.59 -12.33 13.81
C THR A 198 -7.37 -11.19 14.42
N GLN A 199 -7.54 -11.22 15.75
CA GLN A 199 -8.12 -10.13 16.55
C GLN A 199 -7.05 -9.26 17.20
N SER A 200 -5.77 -9.63 17.04
CA SER A 200 -4.61 -8.95 17.58
C SER A 200 -3.77 -8.39 16.45
N THR A 201 -3.32 -7.13 16.60
CA THR A 201 -2.30 -6.54 15.73
C THR A 201 -0.94 -7.19 15.96
N ALA A 202 -0.65 -7.67 17.18
CA ALA A 202 0.54 -8.46 17.45
C ALA A 202 0.36 -9.87 16.86
N ILE A 203 1.19 -10.18 15.85
CA ILE A 203 1.21 -11.43 15.10
C ILE A 203 2.62 -12.03 15.09
N SER A 204 2.71 -13.30 14.70
CA SER A 204 3.97 -13.98 14.38
C SER A 204 4.05 -14.27 12.89
N VAL A 205 5.14 -13.84 12.24
CA VAL A 205 5.45 -14.11 10.84
C VAL A 205 6.49 -15.23 10.80
N THR A 206 6.11 -16.37 10.24
CA THR A 206 6.98 -17.55 10.10
C THR A 206 7.57 -17.62 8.70
N VAL A 207 8.88 -17.79 8.59
CA VAL A 207 9.63 -17.85 7.33
C VAL A 207 10.49 -19.10 7.24
N GLU A 208 10.28 -19.89 6.18
CA GLU A 208 11.14 -21.03 5.82
C GLU A 208 11.85 -20.69 4.53
N ALA A 209 13.17 -20.54 4.58
CA ALA A 209 13.97 -20.17 3.43
C ALA A 209 15.09 -21.20 3.19
N SER A 210 15.51 -21.34 1.95
CA SER A 210 16.64 -22.19 1.57
C SER A 210 17.56 -21.47 0.59
N ASP A 211 18.85 -21.81 0.64
CA ASP A 211 19.85 -21.39 -0.33
C ASP A 211 20.68 -22.61 -0.71
N LYS A 212 21.06 -22.72 -1.98
CA LYS A 212 21.82 -23.89 -2.49
C LYS A 212 23.33 -23.72 -2.30
N SER A 213 23.80 -22.48 -2.23
CA SER A 213 25.20 -22.11 -2.37
C SER A 213 25.77 -21.55 -1.07
N THR A 214 24.96 -20.89 -0.26
CA THR A 214 25.39 -20.15 0.93
C THR A 214 24.43 -20.28 2.11
N ILE A 215 24.70 -19.53 3.18
CA ILE A 215 23.85 -19.40 4.35
C ILE A 215 22.98 -18.16 4.18
N ILE A 216 21.67 -18.34 4.39
CA ILE A 216 20.72 -17.23 4.45
C ILE A 216 21.05 -16.40 5.69
N ARG A 217 21.19 -15.09 5.50
CA ARG A 217 21.61 -14.17 6.54
C ARG A 217 20.44 -13.39 7.13
N ALA A 218 19.51 -12.94 6.29
CA ALA A 218 18.50 -12.01 6.73
C ALA A 218 17.19 -12.10 5.92
N ILE A 219 16.12 -11.65 6.56
CA ILE A 219 14.77 -11.50 6.02
C ILE A 219 14.37 -10.02 6.09
N TYR A 220 13.71 -9.52 5.06
CA TYR A 220 13.09 -8.19 5.06
C TYR A 220 11.58 -8.35 4.89
N LEU A 221 10.78 -7.66 5.70
CA LEU A 221 9.33 -7.73 5.72
C LEU A 221 8.72 -6.37 5.39
N VAL A 222 7.64 -6.37 4.62
CA VAL A 222 6.85 -5.17 4.29
C VAL A 222 5.37 -5.49 4.42
N GLU A 223 4.65 -4.68 5.19
CA GLU A 223 3.19 -4.73 5.29
C GLU A 223 2.55 -3.79 4.27
N TYR A 224 1.48 -4.25 3.64
CA TYR A 224 0.67 -3.49 2.69
C TYR A 224 -0.78 -3.40 3.13
N GLU A 225 -1.40 -2.27 2.77
CA GLU A 225 -2.81 -1.99 2.93
C GLU A 225 -3.37 -1.31 1.67
N TYR A 226 -4.63 -1.57 1.36
CA TYR A 226 -5.32 -0.86 0.30
C TYR A 226 -5.72 0.53 0.79
N ILE A 227 -5.16 1.57 0.18
CA ILE A 227 -5.48 2.96 0.50
C ILE A 227 -6.44 3.50 -0.55
N ARG A 228 -7.72 3.59 -0.20
CA ARG A 228 -8.78 4.09 -1.09
C ARG A 228 -8.45 5.45 -1.71
N GLY A 229 -7.91 6.38 -0.92
CA GLY A 229 -7.59 7.72 -1.40
C GLY A 229 -6.60 7.73 -2.56
N ALA A 230 -5.78 6.68 -2.66
CA ALA A 230 -4.80 6.49 -3.72
C ALA A 230 -5.18 5.34 -4.68
N ASP A 231 -6.31 4.67 -4.44
CA ASP A 231 -6.84 3.53 -5.20
C ASP A 231 -5.80 2.42 -5.46
N GLN A 232 -5.01 2.08 -4.44
CA GLN A 232 -3.88 1.17 -4.62
C GLN A 232 -3.45 0.48 -3.32
N TRP A 233 -2.74 -0.64 -3.46
CA TRP A 233 -2.00 -1.28 -2.39
C TRP A 233 -0.72 -0.51 -2.07
N VAL A 234 -0.66 0.13 -0.91
CA VAL A 234 0.49 0.92 -0.47
C VAL A 234 1.26 0.15 0.61
N PRO A 235 2.60 0.10 0.55
CA PRO A 235 3.40 -0.35 1.68
C PRO A 235 3.27 0.65 2.84
N VAL A 236 2.84 0.17 4.00
CA VAL A 236 2.56 1.00 5.18
C VAL A 236 3.57 0.83 6.30
N GLN A 237 4.32 -0.28 6.31
CA GLN A 237 5.33 -0.57 7.32
C GLN A 237 6.44 -1.46 6.77
N TRP A 238 7.69 -1.16 7.13
CA TRP A 238 8.88 -1.90 6.71
C TRP A 238 9.68 -2.37 7.92
N SER A 239 10.30 -3.54 7.83
CA SER A 239 11.31 -3.97 8.78
C SER A 239 12.68 -3.41 8.40
N ASP A 240 13.65 -3.45 9.32
CA ASP A 240 15.05 -3.59 8.93
C ASP A 240 15.29 -5.02 8.40
N TRP A 241 16.47 -5.29 7.84
CA TRP A 241 16.87 -6.68 7.57
C TRP A 241 17.04 -7.45 8.90
N LEU A 242 16.08 -8.34 9.18
CA LEU A 242 16.00 -9.17 10.36
C LEU A 242 16.93 -10.37 10.22
N THR A 243 17.68 -10.72 11.26
CA THR A 243 18.63 -11.85 11.18
C THR A 243 17.89 -13.19 11.00
N TYR A 244 18.44 -14.08 10.18
CA TYR A 244 17.93 -15.44 9.96
C TYR A 244 18.89 -16.46 10.57
N THR A 245 18.50 -17.11 11.68
CA THR A 245 19.37 -18.03 12.44
C THR A 245 18.87 -19.48 12.47
N GLU A 246 17.61 -19.72 12.10
CA GLU A 246 16.98 -21.04 12.15
C GLU A 246 15.91 -21.17 11.06
N THR A 247 15.48 -22.40 10.77
CA THR A 247 14.42 -22.68 9.80
C THR A 247 13.41 -23.68 10.39
N PRO A 248 12.10 -23.33 10.49
CA PRO A 248 11.53 -22.00 10.25
C PRO A 248 12.05 -20.94 11.25
N ALA A 249 12.20 -19.69 10.80
CA ALA A 249 12.39 -18.53 11.68
C ALA A 249 11.02 -17.89 11.99
N GLN A 250 10.89 -17.27 13.16
CA GLN A 250 9.69 -16.54 13.57
C GLN A 250 10.03 -15.10 13.94
N TYR A 251 9.26 -14.16 13.41
CA TYR A 251 9.40 -12.73 13.67
C TYR A 251 8.11 -12.18 14.28
N ALA A 252 8.23 -11.49 15.42
CA ALA A 252 7.12 -10.73 15.97
C ALA A 252 6.87 -9.50 15.07
N TRP A 253 5.61 -9.27 14.73
CA TRP A 253 5.19 -8.12 13.92
C TRP A 253 3.94 -7.50 14.53
N ASN A 254 3.87 -6.17 14.56
CA ASN A 254 2.66 -5.45 14.93
C ASN A 254 2.08 -4.87 13.65
N LEU A 255 0.88 -5.33 13.28
CA LEU A 255 0.12 -4.81 12.15
C LEU A 255 -0.31 -3.36 12.39
N LEU A 256 -0.52 -2.61 11.31
CA LEU A 256 -1.23 -1.34 11.40
C LEU A 256 -2.65 -1.60 11.96
N PRO A 257 -3.13 -0.80 12.92
CA PRO A 257 -4.38 -1.08 13.63
C PRO A 257 -5.65 -0.76 12.83
N SER A 258 -5.54 -0.44 11.55
CA SER A 258 -6.68 -0.33 10.63
C SER A 258 -7.24 -1.72 10.31
N PRO A 259 -8.54 -1.99 10.54
CA PRO A 259 -9.15 -3.27 10.22
C PRO A 259 -9.14 -3.57 8.72
N GLY A 260 -9.19 -4.86 8.38
CA GLY A 260 -9.24 -5.33 6.99
C GLY A 260 -8.19 -6.40 6.68
N ILE A 261 -8.11 -6.78 5.42
CA ILE A 261 -7.05 -7.64 4.89
C ILE A 261 -5.70 -6.92 4.96
N LYS A 262 -4.70 -7.62 5.50
CA LYS A 262 -3.29 -7.20 5.53
C LYS A 262 -2.46 -8.16 4.70
N TYR A 263 -1.53 -7.61 3.93
CA TYR A 263 -0.54 -8.39 3.19
C TYR A 263 0.85 -8.16 3.78
N ILE A 264 1.64 -9.23 3.91
CA ILE A 264 3.05 -9.15 4.25
C ILE A 264 3.85 -9.77 3.10
N GLN A 265 4.74 -8.98 2.53
CA GLN A 265 5.77 -9.45 1.61
C GLN A 265 7.07 -9.73 2.36
N ALA A 266 7.82 -10.73 1.92
CA ALA A 266 9.11 -11.10 2.49
C ALA A 266 10.17 -11.36 1.43
N TRP A 267 11.39 -10.87 1.66
CA TRP A 267 12.58 -11.18 0.88
C TRP A 267 13.63 -11.83 1.76
N ALA A 268 14.36 -12.79 1.22
CA ALA A 268 15.55 -13.35 1.86
C ALA A 268 16.81 -12.85 1.17
N ALA A 269 17.88 -12.74 1.95
CA ALA A 269 19.22 -12.45 1.47
C ALA A 269 20.28 -13.30 2.17
N ASP A 270 21.35 -13.61 1.44
CA ASP A 270 22.42 -14.49 1.90
C ASP A 270 23.62 -13.73 2.52
N GLU A 271 24.63 -14.47 3.00
CA GLU A 271 25.87 -13.89 3.52
C GLU A 271 26.75 -13.20 2.45
N ARG A 272 26.46 -13.39 1.16
CA ARG A 272 27.22 -12.82 0.04
C ARG A 272 26.61 -11.53 -0.49
N GLY A 273 25.38 -11.21 -0.10
CA GLY A 273 24.64 -10.03 -0.52
C GLY A 273 23.62 -10.32 -1.63
N ASN A 274 23.43 -11.58 -2.01
CA ASN A 274 22.40 -11.96 -2.98
C ASN A 274 21.04 -11.95 -2.29
N ALA A 275 20.08 -11.26 -2.90
CA ALA A 275 18.71 -11.11 -2.41
C ALA A 275 17.69 -11.54 -3.47
N MET A 276 16.55 -12.05 -3.00
CA MET A 276 15.41 -12.39 -3.85
C MET A 276 14.99 -11.19 -4.72
N SER A 277 14.59 -11.48 -5.96
CA SER A 277 14.02 -10.45 -6.85
C SER A 277 12.50 -10.33 -6.69
N THR A 278 11.82 -11.43 -6.41
CA THR A 278 10.38 -11.49 -6.17
C THR A 278 10.15 -11.87 -4.71
N PRO A 279 9.33 -11.14 -3.94
CA PRO A 279 8.99 -11.50 -2.57
C PRO A 279 8.13 -12.77 -2.50
N ALA A 280 8.17 -13.44 -1.34
CA ALA A 280 7.06 -14.27 -0.90
C ALA A 280 5.94 -13.38 -0.35
N LEU A 281 4.68 -13.81 -0.46
CA LEU A 281 3.50 -13.06 -0.02
C LEU A 281 2.64 -13.92 0.91
N ALA A 282 2.19 -13.35 2.01
CA ALA A 282 1.19 -13.92 2.91
C ALA A 282 0.15 -12.86 3.28
N SER A 283 -1.01 -13.29 3.78
CA SER A 283 -2.07 -12.37 4.18
C SER A 283 -2.82 -12.84 5.42
N VAL A 284 -3.47 -11.91 6.11
CA VAL A 284 -4.36 -12.18 7.24
C VAL A 284 -5.43 -11.10 7.32
N ASN A 285 -6.66 -11.46 7.68
CA ASN A 285 -7.69 -10.47 8.03
C ASN A 285 -7.49 -10.00 9.47
N TYR A 286 -7.26 -8.71 9.68
CA TYR A 286 -7.34 -8.11 11.01
C TYR A 286 -8.78 -7.66 11.29
N VAL A 287 -9.43 -8.38 12.22
CA VAL A 287 -10.82 -8.12 12.64
C VAL A 287 -10.79 -7.82 14.14
N PRO A 288 -10.84 -6.54 14.57
CA PRO A 288 -10.80 -6.21 15.99
C PRO A 288 -12.01 -6.74 16.75
N VAL A 289 -11.87 -6.90 18.07
CA VAL A 289 -12.98 -7.28 18.97
C VAL A 289 -13.93 -6.11 19.23
N ASP A 290 -13.35 -4.90 19.21
CA ASP A 290 -14.06 -3.64 19.37
C ASP A 290 -14.80 -3.26 18.08
N GLU A 291 -15.66 -2.25 18.18
CA GLU A 291 -16.39 -1.73 17.01
C GLU A 291 -15.42 -1.08 16.02
N ASP A 292 -15.64 -1.38 14.75
CA ASP A 292 -15.01 -0.70 13.62
C ASP A 292 -15.95 0.40 13.09
N TRP A 293 -15.38 1.34 12.32
CA TRP A 293 -16.09 2.40 11.63
C TRP A 293 -15.84 2.32 10.13
N VAL A 294 -16.88 2.62 9.35
CA VAL A 294 -16.80 2.83 7.91
C VAL A 294 -17.56 4.11 7.55
N ASP A 295 -16.93 5.02 6.81
CA ASP A 295 -17.58 6.23 6.33
C ASP A 295 -18.57 5.93 5.19
N GLY A 296 -19.47 6.88 4.90
CA GLY A 296 -20.36 6.79 3.75
C GLY A 296 -19.60 6.58 2.43
N GLY A 297 -19.92 5.52 1.71
CA GLY A 297 -19.24 5.11 0.48
C GLY A 297 -17.83 4.52 0.69
N GLU A 298 -17.32 4.39 1.91
CA GLU A 298 -16.10 3.62 2.19
C GLU A 298 -16.42 2.12 2.18
N VAL A 299 -15.42 1.31 1.82
CA VAL A 299 -15.50 -0.15 1.82
C VAL A 299 -14.36 -0.73 2.65
N ARG A 300 -14.70 -1.54 3.64
CA ARG A 300 -13.76 -2.38 4.39
C ARG A 300 -13.63 -3.73 3.71
N LEU A 301 -12.40 -4.12 3.38
CA LEU A 301 -12.10 -5.35 2.64
C LEU A 301 -11.60 -6.46 3.56
N TYR A 302 -12.16 -7.66 3.40
CA TYR A 302 -11.62 -8.91 3.94
C TYR A 302 -11.58 -9.96 2.84
N ARG A 303 -10.68 -10.93 2.95
CA ARG A 303 -10.54 -11.99 1.94
C ARG A 303 -10.27 -13.35 2.56
N TYR A 304 -11.04 -14.35 2.14
CA TYR A 304 -10.95 -15.72 2.64
C TYR A 304 -10.71 -16.68 1.48
N THR A 305 -9.57 -17.36 1.46
CA THR A 305 -9.30 -18.43 0.50
C THR A 305 -10.01 -19.70 0.94
N MET A 306 -10.87 -20.24 0.10
CA MET A 306 -11.69 -21.42 0.39
C MET A 306 -11.50 -22.51 -0.65
N GLN A 307 -11.71 -23.76 -0.24
CA GLN A 307 -11.82 -24.91 -1.14
C GLN A 307 -13.28 -25.11 -1.57
N ASN A 308 -13.49 -25.78 -2.71
CA ASN A 308 -14.83 -26.17 -3.13
C ASN A 308 -15.49 -27.07 -2.07
N GLY A 309 -16.67 -26.68 -1.60
CA GLY A 309 -17.42 -27.37 -0.55
C GLY A 309 -17.17 -26.87 0.87
N ASP A 310 -16.24 -25.94 1.08
CA ASP A 310 -16.09 -25.25 2.36
C ASP A 310 -17.32 -24.39 2.67
N ARG A 311 -17.61 -24.17 3.95
CA ARG A 311 -18.73 -23.33 4.37
C ARG A 311 -18.23 -22.04 4.98
N LEU A 312 -18.82 -20.92 4.54
CA LEU A 312 -18.63 -19.60 5.13
C LEU A 312 -19.95 -19.09 5.69
N SER A 313 -19.88 -18.45 6.84
CA SER A 313 -20.96 -17.61 7.36
C SER A 313 -20.35 -16.29 7.83
N ALA A 314 -20.88 -15.18 7.35
CA ALA A 314 -20.45 -13.84 7.76
C ALA A 314 -21.63 -13.08 8.34
N PHE A 315 -21.34 -12.39 9.43
CA PHE A 315 -22.29 -11.61 10.20
C PHE A 315 -21.77 -10.19 10.32
N LEU A 316 -22.66 -9.23 10.10
CA LEU A 316 -22.44 -7.82 10.30
C LEU A 316 -23.48 -7.32 11.30
N PHE A 317 -22.98 -6.74 12.40
CA PHE A 317 -23.77 -6.25 13.52
C PHE A 317 -23.65 -4.72 13.59
N PRO A 318 -24.49 -3.95 12.88
CA PRO A 318 -24.53 -2.50 12.99
C PRO A 318 -24.91 -2.07 14.40
N THR A 319 -24.17 -1.11 14.96
CA THR A 319 -24.53 -0.42 16.22
C THR A 319 -25.00 1.00 15.97
N GLN A 320 -24.53 1.63 14.89
CA GLN A 320 -24.96 2.93 14.39
C GLN A 320 -24.82 2.97 12.87
N GLY A 321 -25.66 3.77 12.21
CA GLY A 321 -25.61 3.94 10.76
C GLY A 321 -26.14 2.72 10.02
N ASP A 322 -25.73 2.60 8.76
CA ASP A 322 -26.23 1.62 7.81
C ASP A 322 -25.06 1.07 6.98
N PRO A 323 -24.35 0.04 7.47
CA PRO A 323 -23.36 -0.68 6.70
C PRO A 323 -24.00 -1.89 6.00
N ASP A 324 -23.60 -2.14 4.76
CA ASP A 324 -24.06 -3.25 3.93
C ASP A 324 -22.96 -4.31 3.78
N LEU A 325 -23.35 -5.58 3.68
CA LEU A 325 -22.43 -6.71 3.52
C LEU A 325 -22.55 -7.36 2.13
N TYR A 326 -21.42 -7.42 1.42
CA TYR A 326 -21.27 -8.11 0.14
C TYR A 326 -20.24 -9.22 0.27
N VAL A 327 -20.48 -10.36 -0.39
CA VAL A 327 -19.48 -11.41 -0.58
C VAL A 327 -19.38 -11.78 -2.04
N TRP A 328 -18.22 -11.51 -2.62
CA TRP A 328 -17.91 -11.76 -4.02
C TRP A 328 -17.13 -13.09 -4.17
N PRO A 329 -17.62 -14.02 -5.03
CA PRO A 329 -16.91 -15.25 -5.31
C PRO A 329 -15.70 -15.03 -6.23
N PRO A 330 -14.76 -16.00 -6.32
CA PRO A 330 -13.62 -15.90 -7.24
C PRO A 330 -14.03 -15.85 -8.72
N ASP A 331 -15.20 -16.38 -9.07
CA ASP A 331 -15.80 -16.38 -10.41
C ASP A 331 -17.00 -15.40 -10.50
N TYR A 332 -16.87 -14.21 -9.90
CA TYR A 332 -17.93 -13.19 -9.83
C TYR A 332 -18.44 -12.71 -11.20
N GLU A 333 -17.64 -12.83 -12.26
CA GLU A 333 -18.08 -12.55 -13.63
C GLU A 333 -19.21 -13.50 -14.10
N LEU A 334 -19.35 -14.66 -13.45
CA LEU A 334 -20.31 -15.72 -13.79
C LEU A 334 -21.34 -15.97 -12.68
N ARG A 335 -21.15 -15.39 -11.49
CA ARG A 335 -22.00 -15.63 -10.33
C ARG A 335 -22.27 -14.35 -9.56
N ASP A 336 -23.56 -14.14 -9.28
CA ASP A 336 -24.01 -13.07 -8.41
C ASP A 336 -23.39 -13.16 -7.00
N PRO A 337 -23.04 -12.02 -6.38
CA PRO A 337 -22.56 -12.00 -5.00
C PRO A 337 -23.64 -12.44 -4.02
N TRP A 338 -23.21 -12.85 -2.82
CA TRP A 338 -24.12 -12.94 -1.68
C TRP A 338 -24.21 -11.56 -1.01
N ILE A 339 -25.43 -11.02 -0.95
CA ILE A 339 -25.66 -9.66 -0.45
C ILE A 339 -26.65 -9.67 0.71
N THR A 340 -26.40 -8.83 1.69
CA THR A 340 -27.41 -8.36 2.63
C THR A 340 -27.13 -6.88 2.88
N ASN A 341 -28.13 -6.03 2.67
CA ASN A 341 -28.01 -4.57 2.71
C ASN A 341 -29.18 -3.95 3.48
N LEU A 342 -29.56 -4.59 4.59
CA LEU A 342 -30.73 -4.18 5.36
C LEU A 342 -30.49 -2.82 6.01
N SER A 343 -31.42 -1.88 5.81
CA SER A 343 -31.41 -0.57 6.49
C SER A 343 -31.46 -0.64 8.03
N SER A 344 -31.79 -1.80 8.60
CA SER A 344 -31.66 -2.07 10.03
C SER A 344 -31.63 -3.58 10.34
N GLY A 345 -30.94 -3.94 11.41
CA GLY A 345 -30.86 -5.33 11.89
C GLY A 345 -29.48 -5.94 11.70
N VAL A 346 -29.39 -7.26 11.85
CA VAL A 346 -28.15 -8.01 11.60
C VAL A 346 -28.17 -8.49 10.17
N ASP A 347 -27.09 -8.19 9.49
CA ASP A 347 -26.78 -8.68 8.16
C ASP A 347 -26.07 -10.04 8.29
N GLU A 348 -26.63 -11.08 7.68
CA GLU A 348 -26.10 -12.44 7.74
C GLU A 348 -26.08 -13.05 6.34
N VAL A 349 -24.92 -13.58 5.93
CA VAL A 349 -24.78 -14.38 4.72
C VAL A 349 -24.19 -15.74 5.06
N GLY A 350 -24.71 -16.79 4.43
CA GLY A 350 -24.22 -18.15 4.60
C GLY A 350 -24.26 -18.90 3.27
N PHE A 351 -23.15 -19.56 2.91
CA PHE A 351 -23.07 -20.35 1.69
C PHE A 351 -22.05 -21.48 1.79
N ILE A 352 -22.17 -22.43 0.85
CA ILE A 352 -21.17 -23.44 0.57
C ILE A 352 -20.40 -22.96 -0.66
N ALA A 353 -19.08 -22.82 -0.53
CA ALA A 353 -18.19 -22.36 -1.59
C ALA A 353 -18.34 -23.23 -2.85
N PRO A 354 -18.91 -22.70 -3.94
CA PRO A 354 -19.10 -23.47 -5.18
C PRO A 354 -17.80 -23.66 -5.99
N ALA A 355 -16.78 -22.84 -5.71
CA ALA A 355 -15.49 -22.84 -6.38
C ALA A 355 -14.35 -22.67 -5.36
N GLU A 356 -13.18 -23.20 -5.70
CA GLU A 356 -11.94 -22.91 -4.97
C GLU A 356 -11.45 -21.51 -5.34
N GLY A 357 -10.97 -20.75 -4.35
CA GLY A 357 -10.35 -19.45 -4.56
C GLY A 357 -10.65 -18.43 -3.46
N PRO A 358 -10.24 -17.17 -3.67
CA PRO A 358 -10.55 -16.07 -2.77
C PRO A 358 -12.04 -15.69 -2.83
N TYR A 359 -12.66 -15.57 -1.66
CA TYR A 359 -13.95 -14.92 -1.47
C TYR A 359 -13.70 -13.57 -0.79
N GLN A 360 -14.09 -12.49 -1.46
CA GLN A 360 -13.91 -11.12 -0.98
C GLN A 360 -15.16 -10.66 -0.26
N ILE A 361 -15.02 -10.38 1.04
CA ILE A 361 -16.07 -9.79 1.86
C ILE A 361 -15.85 -8.28 1.89
N GLU A 362 -16.89 -7.53 1.60
CA GLU A 362 -16.88 -6.08 1.61
C GLU A 362 -17.96 -5.57 2.55
N ILE A 363 -17.55 -4.76 3.53
CA ILE A 363 -18.49 -4.00 4.36
C ILE A 363 -18.50 -2.57 3.83
N SER A 364 -19.63 -2.18 3.25
CA SER A 364 -19.79 -0.88 2.58
C SER A 364 -20.63 0.04 3.45
N GLY A 365 -20.15 1.24 3.77
CA GLY A 365 -20.98 2.23 4.48
C GLY A 365 -22.02 2.83 3.53
N PHE A 366 -23.29 2.43 3.60
CA PHE A 366 -24.35 3.18 2.89
C PHE A 366 -24.52 4.58 3.51
N THR A 367 -24.43 4.63 4.84
CA THR A 367 -24.11 5.83 5.62
C THR A 367 -22.91 5.56 6.51
N GLY A 368 -22.30 6.60 7.09
CA GLY A 368 -21.27 6.41 8.10
C GLY A 368 -21.79 5.53 9.25
N ALA A 369 -21.08 4.45 9.56
CA ALA A 369 -21.59 3.38 10.39
C ALA A 369 -20.54 2.79 11.35
N SER A 370 -20.98 2.52 12.59
CA SER A 370 -20.26 1.68 13.56
C SER A 370 -20.80 0.26 13.50
N TYR A 371 -19.90 -0.73 13.51
CA TYR A 371 -20.31 -2.13 13.45
C TYR A 371 -19.31 -3.08 14.10
N ARG A 372 -19.75 -4.32 14.30
CA ARG A 372 -18.87 -5.48 14.52
C ARG A 372 -19.09 -6.49 13.42
N THR A 373 -18.03 -7.19 13.02
CA THR A 373 -18.12 -8.29 12.06
C THR A 373 -17.62 -9.58 12.67
N ALA A 374 -18.23 -10.70 12.28
CA ALA A 374 -17.77 -12.03 12.62
C ALA A 374 -17.86 -12.92 11.38
N VAL A 375 -16.78 -13.63 11.07
CA VAL A 375 -16.73 -14.60 9.97
C VAL A 375 -16.39 -15.97 10.54
N GLU A 376 -17.24 -16.94 10.25
CA GLU A 376 -17.05 -18.33 10.61
C GLU A 376 -16.74 -19.16 9.35
N LEU A 377 -15.55 -19.76 9.34
CA LEU A 377 -15.16 -20.75 8.33
C LEU A 377 -15.28 -22.16 8.91
N ARG A 378 -15.90 -23.07 8.17
CA ARG A 378 -16.00 -24.48 8.57
C ARG A 378 -15.72 -25.39 7.39
N THR A 379 -14.73 -26.27 7.56
CA THR A 379 -14.47 -27.39 6.64
C THR A 379 -15.47 -28.51 6.89
N LEU A 380 -15.78 -29.31 5.86
CA LEU A 380 -16.80 -30.37 5.83
C LEU A 380 -16.81 -31.28 7.07
N ASP A 381 -17.78 -31.11 7.98
CA ASP A 381 -18.31 -32.20 8.86
C ASP A 381 -19.57 -31.85 9.69
N TYR A 382 -20.20 -30.67 9.50
CA TYR A 382 -21.34 -30.27 10.34
C TYR A 382 -22.66 -30.13 9.57
N ARG A 383 -23.66 -30.95 9.93
CA ARG A 383 -25.04 -30.80 9.47
C ARG A 383 -25.76 -29.72 10.29
N SER A 384 -25.87 -28.51 9.76
CA SER A 384 -26.91 -27.55 10.15
C SER A 384 -27.36 -26.73 8.93
N LEU A 385 -28.60 -26.24 8.97
CA LEU A 385 -29.38 -25.73 7.84
C LEU A 385 -28.63 -24.77 6.92
N ASP A 386 -28.89 -24.93 5.63
CA ASP A 386 -28.60 -24.00 4.54
C ASP A 386 -29.33 -22.67 4.82
N THR A 387 -28.60 -21.63 5.20
CA THR A 387 -29.13 -20.27 5.35
C THR A 387 -28.64 -19.42 4.21
N SER A 388 -29.17 -19.67 3.00
CA SER A 388 -29.11 -18.73 1.89
C SER A 388 -30.02 -17.53 2.19
N LYS A 389 -29.72 -16.78 3.24
CA LYS A 389 -30.39 -15.49 3.49
C LYS A 389 -29.57 -14.41 2.85
N SER A 390 -29.85 -14.12 1.59
CA SER A 390 -29.57 -12.79 1.06
C SER A 390 -30.79 -11.94 1.38
N ASN A 391 -30.64 -10.93 2.24
CA ASN A 391 -31.72 -10.01 2.60
C ASN A 391 -31.47 -8.67 1.91
N ILE A 392 -32.22 -8.43 0.85
CA ILE A 392 -32.05 -7.23 0.02
C ILE A 392 -33.10 -6.19 0.40
N ASP A 393 -32.67 -4.98 0.72
CA ASP A 393 -33.53 -3.81 0.80
C ASP A 393 -33.89 -3.35 -0.62
N PRO A 394 -35.17 -3.40 -1.03
CA PRO A 394 -35.59 -3.09 -2.39
C PRO A 394 -35.39 -1.61 -2.77
N ASP A 395 -35.15 -0.73 -1.79
CA ASP A 395 -34.95 0.70 -2.01
C ASP A 395 -33.47 1.09 -2.18
N LYS A 396 -32.54 0.12 -2.08
CA LYS A 396 -31.10 0.32 -2.28
C LYS A 396 -30.62 -0.31 -3.59
N ASP A 397 -29.78 0.43 -4.30
CA ASP A 397 -29.08 -0.09 -5.47
C ASP A 397 -28.04 -1.14 -5.07
N ILE A 398 -27.86 -2.13 -5.94
CA ILE A 398 -26.87 -3.20 -5.77
C ILE A 398 -25.68 -2.88 -6.67
N ARG A 399 -24.47 -2.91 -6.10
CA ARG A 399 -23.24 -2.76 -6.88
C ARG A 399 -23.08 -3.92 -7.86
N PRO A 400 -22.79 -3.65 -9.15
CA PRO A 400 -22.66 -4.69 -10.17
C PRO A 400 -21.31 -5.42 -10.14
N GLU A 401 -20.31 -4.85 -9.47
CA GLU A 401 -18.94 -5.34 -9.40
C GLU A 401 -18.35 -5.12 -8.00
N PRO A 402 -17.33 -5.91 -7.61
CA PRO A 402 -16.63 -5.68 -6.35
C PRO A 402 -15.92 -4.32 -6.34
N PHE A 403 -15.64 -3.81 -5.14
CA PHE A 403 -14.94 -2.53 -4.97
C PHE A 403 -13.54 -2.55 -5.63
N ILE A 404 -12.85 -3.68 -5.51
CA ILE A 404 -11.62 -4.00 -6.27
C ILE A 404 -11.74 -5.43 -6.81
N PRO A 405 -11.06 -5.81 -7.91
CA PRO A 405 -11.08 -7.18 -8.40
C PRO A 405 -10.72 -8.20 -7.30
N VAL A 406 -11.43 -9.34 -7.27
CA VAL A 406 -11.31 -10.34 -6.17
C VAL A 406 -9.90 -10.95 -6.04
N PHE A 407 -9.08 -10.88 -7.10
CA PHE A 407 -7.69 -11.32 -7.11
C PHE A 407 -6.67 -10.20 -6.96
N ASP A 408 -7.11 -8.94 -6.89
CA ASP A 408 -6.21 -7.80 -6.80
C ASP A 408 -5.43 -7.82 -5.47
N MET A 409 -4.11 -7.65 -5.55
CA MET A 409 -3.18 -7.79 -4.43
C MET A 409 -1.94 -6.92 -4.69
N PRO A 410 -1.13 -6.60 -3.65
CA PRO A 410 0.07 -5.81 -3.85
C PRO A 410 0.97 -6.46 -4.90
N ALA A 411 1.46 -5.66 -5.85
CA ALA A 411 2.33 -6.17 -6.90
C ALA A 411 3.53 -6.91 -6.29
N VAL A 412 3.93 -8.03 -6.87
CA VAL A 412 5.10 -8.81 -6.42
C VAL A 412 6.33 -8.53 -7.25
N GLU A 413 6.26 -7.52 -8.11
CA GLU A 413 7.37 -7.12 -8.98
C GLU A 413 8.27 -6.07 -8.34
N TYR A 414 7.96 -5.61 -7.11
CA TYR A 414 8.82 -4.74 -6.33
C TYR A 414 10.14 -5.47 -5.99
N ARG A 415 11.25 -4.99 -6.56
CA ARG A 415 12.56 -5.60 -6.37
C ARG A 415 13.34 -4.73 -5.41
N LEU A 416 13.52 -5.15 -4.15
CA LEU A 416 14.23 -4.35 -3.16
C LEU A 416 15.70 -4.11 -3.51
N SER A 417 16.24 -2.99 -3.04
CA SER A 417 17.66 -2.70 -3.06
C SER A 417 18.39 -3.64 -2.08
N SER A 418 19.46 -4.30 -2.54
CA SER A 418 20.21 -5.33 -1.83
C SER A 418 21.06 -4.83 -0.64
N THR A 419 20.81 -3.63 -0.12
CA THR A 419 21.60 -3.07 0.99
C THR A 419 21.32 -3.81 2.29
N LEU A 420 22.04 -4.91 2.52
CA LEU A 420 22.07 -5.60 3.81
C LEU A 420 22.79 -4.73 4.85
N PRO A 421 22.41 -4.81 6.14
CA PRO A 421 23.15 -4.17 7.22
C PRO A 421 24.60 -4.67 7.21
N PRO A 422 25.59 -3.86 7.62
CA PRO A 422 26.96 -4.33 7.75
C PRO A 422 27.01 -5.57 8.64
N ARG A 423 27.91 -6.52 8.33
CA ARG A 423 28.15 -7.68 9.21
C ARG A 423 28.66 -7.12 10.54
N GLU A 424 27.96 -7.39 11.63
CA GLU A 424 28.49 -7.12 12.97
C GLU A 424 29.72 -8.01 13.13
N ILE A 425 30.90 -7.44 12.88
CA ILE A 425 32.15 -8.07 13.25
C ILE A 425 32.35 -7.65 14.68
N GLU A 426 32.28 -8.59 15.63
CA GLU A 426 32.67 -8.33 17.02
C GLU A 426 34.11 -7.83 17.04
N TYR A 427 34.28 -6.52 17.15
CA TYR A 427 35.53 -5.90 17.53
C TYR A 427 35.37 -5.39 18.97
N PRO A 428 36.34 -5.65 19.87
CA PRO A 428 36.27 -5.12 21.23
C PRO A 428 36.23 -3.59 21.17
N TYR A 429 35.18 -3.02 21.77
CA TYR A 429 34.84 -1.60 21.84
C TYR A 429 36.03 -0.63 21.97
N THR A 430 35.96 0.48 21.21
CA THR A 430 36.17 1.86 21.73
C THR A 430 35.32 2.85 20.93
N PRO A 431 34.75 3.90 21.56
CA PRO A 431 33.62 4.65 20.99
C PRO A 431 34.08 5.82 20.13
N THR A 432 33.80 5.78 18.82
CA THR A 432 33.79 7.01 18.01
C THR A 432 32.90 6.86 16.76
N GLN A 433 31.84 7.65 16.71
CA GLN A 433 31.03 8.07 15.55
C GLN A 433 30.38 6.97 14.68
N ILE A 434 29.07 6.77 14.90
CA ILE A 434 28.17 5.98 14.06
C ILE A 434 27.65 6.88 12.93
N PHE A 435 27.84 6.43 11.69
CA PHE A 435 27.15 6.94 10.51
C PHE A 435 25.74 6.34 10.48
N LEU A 436 24.73 7.20 10.50
CA LEU A 436 23.33 6.84 10.22
C LEU A 436 23.17 6.70 8.70
N PRO A 437 22.54 5.63 8.17
CA PRO A 437 21.97 5.70 6.83
C PRO A 437 20.83 6.71 6.84
N HIS A 438 21.03 7.76 6.06
CA HIS A 438 20.14 8.90 5.89
C HIS A 438 18.92 8.47 5.08
N LEU A 439 17.83 8.10 5.75
CA LEU A 439 16.50 8.09 5.16
C LEU A 439 15.97 9.54 5.23
N MET A 440 15.57 10.07 4.08
CA MET A 440 15.12 11.46 3.94
C MET A 440 13.82 11.67 4.69
N TYR A 441 13.93 12.23 5.89
CA TYR A 441 12.91 13.10 6.47
C TYR A 441 13.28 14.54 6.11
N THR A 442 12.38 15.25 5.44
CA THR A 442 12.45 16.71 5.35
C THR A 442 12.06 17.32 6.70
N GLU A 443 13.00 17.45 7.63
CA GLU A 443 12.85 18.38 8.76
C GLU A 443 13.19 19.81 8.30
N LEU A 444 12.16 20.62 8.07
CA LEU A 444 12.29 22.07 7.86
C LEU A 444 12.42 22.75 9.22
N TRP A 445 13.64 23.13 9.59
CA TRP A 445 13.90 24.10 10.65
C TRP A 445 13.62 25.51 10.11
N LEU A 446 12.55 26.17 10.55
CA LEU A 446 12.39 27.61 10.34
C LEU A 446 12.21 28.36 11.66
N ALA A 447 13.12 29.30 11.89
CA ALA A 447 13.08 30.28 12.96
C ALA A 447 11.87 31.21 12.81
N ALA A 448 11.22 31.49 13.94
CA ALA A 448 10.03 32.34 14.05
C ALA A 448 10.24 33.76 13.49
N ALA A 449 9.34 34.18 12.60
CA ALA A 449 9.00 35.57 12.37
C ALA A 449 7.47 35.71 12.41
N THR A 450 6.98 36.55 13.31
CA THR A 450 5.57 36.79 13.60
C THR A 450 4.82 37.49 12.46
N PRO A 451 3.51 37.20 12.27
CA PRO A 451 2.70 37.77 11.18
C PRO A 451 1.96 39.06 11.59
N THR A 452 1.62 39.89 10.61
CA THR A 452 0.59 40.93 10.72
C THR A 452 -0.54 40.68 9.72
N ALA A 453 -1.74 40.68 10.26
CA ALA A 453 -3.01 40.25 9.70
C ALA A 453 -3.61 41.16 8.61
N ALA A 454 -4.52 40.58 7.80
CA ALA A 454 -5.72 41.26 7.31
C ALA A 454 -6.84 40.25 6.97
N THR A 455 -8.06 40.63 7.32
CA THR A 455 -9.34 39.88 7.34
C THR A 455 -10.15 39.94 6.02
N PRO A 456 -11.22 39.11 5.86
CA PRO A 456 -11.92 38.80 4.60
C PRO A 456 -13.29 39.50 4.43
N PRO A 457 -14.01 39.27 3.31
CA PRO A 457 -15.49 39.10 3.36
C PRO A 457 -16.03 38.08 2.29
N PRO A 458 -17.36 37.87 2.05
CA PRO A 458 -18.12 36.70 2.52
C PRO A 458 -18.88 35.92 1.40
N ALA A 459 -19.59 34.88 1.85
CA ALA A 459 -20.28 33.77 1.17
C ALA A 459 -21.47 34.05 0.21
N ASP A 460 -21.83 33.03 -0.62
CA ASP A 460 -23.21 32.50 -0.71
C ASP A 460 -23.34 31.11 -1.42
N VAL A 461 -23.86 30.15 -0.64
CA VAL A 461 -24.84 29.03 -0.82
C VAL A 461 -25.04 28.21 -2.14
N ALA A 462 -24.66 26.93 -2.02
CA ALA A 462 -25.30 25.61 -2.29
C ALA A 462 -25.98 25.19 -3.62
N GLU A 463 -25.63 23.98 -4.07
CA GLU A 463 -26.58 22.89 -4.38
C GLU A 463 -25.87 21.51 -4.24
N ALA A 464 -26.61 20.48 -3.82
CA ALA A 464 -26.09 19.18 -3.39
C ALA A 464 -26.19 18.11 -4.49
N GLU A 465 -25.09 17.43 -4.79
CA GLU A 465 -25.07 16.15 -5.51
C GLU A 465 -24.04 15.19 -4.88
N SER A 466 -24.26 13.89 -5.06
CA SER A 466 -23.67 12.74 -4.36
C SER A 466 -22.14 12.77 -4.19
N ALA A 467 -21.67 12.64 -2.95
CA ALA A 467 -20.27 12.79 -2.57
C ALA A 467 -19.48 11.48 -2.59
N ALA A 468 -18.33 11.48 -3.28
CA ALA A 468 -17.24 10.51 -3.05
C ALA A 468 -16.27 11.08 -2.00
N MET A 469 -16.02 10.35 -0.91
CA MET A 469 -15.16 10.78 0.22
C MET A 469 -13.74 10.17 0.11
N TYR A 470 -12.69 10.97 0.34
CA TYR A 470 -11.28 10.55 0.25
C TYR A 470 -10.57 10.65 1.61
N SER A 471 -9.75 9.66 1.97
CA SER A 471 -9.03 9.61 3.25
C SER A 471 -7.51 9.83 3.11
N ILE A 472 -6.92 10.64 4.01
CA ILE A 472 -5.46 10.89 4.10
C ILE A 472 -4.91 10.24 5.38
N PHE A 473 -3.77 9.55 5.28
CA PHE A 473 -3.00 9.02 6.43
C PHE A 473 -1.75 9.89 6.67
N LEU A 474 -1.62 10.46 7.87
CA LEU A 474 -0.43 11.23 8.27
C LEU A 474 0.30 10.50 9.41
N PRO A 475 1.52 9.96 9.20
CA PRO A 475 2.27 9.31 10.27
C PRO A 475 2.74 10.33 11.31
N TRP A 476 2.41 10.08 12.57
CA TRP A 476 2.73 10.96 13.71
C TRP A 476 3.95 10.49 14.50
N THR A 477 4.80 11.43 14.89
CA THR A 477 5.82 11.21 15.93
C THR A 477 5.56 12.19 17.08
N SER A 478 5.27 11.65 18.28
CA SER A 478 5.26 12.45 19.51
C SER A 478 6.68 12.91 19.83
N ARG A 479 6.83 14.17 20.23
CA ARG A 479 7.94 14.55 21.11
C ARG A 479 7.79 13.93 22.49
#